data_AF-A0A2D5SZW8-F1
#
_entry.id   AF-A0A2D5SZW8-F1
#
_cell.length_a   1.000
_cell.length_b   1.000
_cell.length_c   1.000
_cell.angle_alpha   90.00
_cell.angle_beta   90.00
_cell.angle_gamma   90.00
#
_symmetry.space_group_name_H-M   'P 1'
#
loop_
_entity.id
_entity.type
_entity.pdbx_description
1 polymer ?
#
loop_
_entity_poly.entity_id
_entity_poly.type
_entity_poly.pdbx_seq_one_letter_code
_entity_poly.pdbx_strand_id
1 'polypeptide(L)'
;MKLKPIYAYTLFVFISLLTIFYLGQNSKIQGIIELEKAQISKRVSLDVNSLPLAEPLFNYAGNQQEVDLYIERLNKQLSESNARVTVNAISTSTPIGNSFTELQANYKTVYVSFTENNTHILSTYIVTLLITLFNVWLYRKVFAKHVENKAKRTISTEVSIKPKLIIDLYTKTLLIDGREEQQSQLANKPLCFYLAMIEFSQVYPNINLHLNKDVPVELLEIAEKYFHRLAVLGHTVRKRPNFSNSLEKTLSEIRASLDEILREFPDLKVKLYPPKAHGEGSRSKLHSYGLKQLSENDYDIRGK
;
A
#
# COMPACT_ATOMS: atom_id res chain seq x y z
N MET A 1 -24.93 -0.80 -21.90
CA MET A 1 -25.12 -1.15 -20.47
C MET A 1 -23.75 -1.15 -19.78
N LYS A 2 -23.40 -0.11 -19.01
CA LYS A 2 -22.06 -0.02 -18.37
C LYS A 2 -22.00 -1.00 -17.20
N LEU A 3 -21.17 -2.04 -17.31
CA LEU A 3 -20.95 -3.00 -16.23
C LEU A 3 -20.36 -2.25 -15.03
N LYS A 4 -21.00 -2.33 -13.85
CA LYS A 4 -20.45 -1.70 -12.64
C LYS A 4 -19.10 -2.35 -12.31
N PRO A 5 -18.07 -1.58 -11.92
CA PRO A 5 -16.72 -2.10 -11.68
C PRO A 5 -16.68 -3.20 -10.60
N ILE A 6 -17.65 -3.18 -9.68
CA ILE A 6 -17.79 -4.22 -8.66
C ILE A 6 -18.02 -5.61 -9.27
N TYR A 7 -18.83 -5.73 -10.34
CA TYR A 7 -19.12 -7.03 -10.96
C TYR A 7 -17.92 -7.58 -11.74
N ALA A 8 -17.13 -6.69 -12.35
CA ALA A 8 -15.88 -7.08 -13.00
C ALA A 8 -14.87 -7.61 -11.96
N TYR A 9 -14.75 -6.91 -10.82
CA TYR A 9 -13.90 -7.36 -9.71
C TYR A 9 -14.36 -8.69 -9.12
N THR A 10 -15.66 -8.86 -8.85
CA THR A 10 -16.21 -10.11 -8.30
C THR A 10 -15.92 -11.29 -9.22
N LEU A 11 -16.12 -11.11 -10.53
CA LEU A 11 -15.89 -12.15 -11.53
C LEU A 11 -14.41 -12.52 -11.61
N PHE A 12 -13.52 -11.52 -11.63
CA PHE A 12 -12.08 -11.73 -11.67
C PHE A 12 -11.58 -12.51 -10.45
N VAL A 13 -12.01 -12.12 -9.25
CA VAL A 13 -11.63 -12.80 -7.99
C VAL A 13 -12.19 -14.22 -7.93
N PHE A 14 -13.42 -14.44 -8.42
CA PHE A 14 -14.01 -15.77 -8.47
C PHE A 14 -13.24 -16.70 -9.41
N ILE A 15 -12.95 -16.26 -10.63
CA ILE A 15 -12.23 -17.08 -11.62
C ILE A 15 -10.80 -17.40 -11.14
N SER A 16 -10.09 -16.43 -10.57
CA SER A 16 -8.73 -16.64 -10.08
C SER A 16 -8.69 -17.65 -8.94
N LEU A 17 -9.57 -17.50 -7.93
CA LEU A 17 -9.64 -18.42 -6.81
C LEU A 17 -10.10 -19.82 -7.23
N LEU A 18 -11.03 -19.93 -8.17
CA LEU A 18 -11.47 -21.22 -8.71
C LEU A 18 -10.32 -21.95 -9.39
N THR A 19 -9.55 -21.24 -10.21
CA THR A 19 -8.39 -21.80 -10.93
C THR A 19 -7.32 -22.29 -9.96
N ILE A 20 -6.94 -21.45 -8.98
CA ILE A 20 -5.93 -21.80 -7.98
C ILE A 20 -6.37 -23.03 -7.18
N PHE A 21 -7.64 -23.08 -6.78
CA PHE A 21 -8.17 -24.18 -5.99
C PHE A 21 -8.25 -25.49 -6.80
N TYR A 22 -8.66 -25.42 -8.07
CA TYR A 22 -8.66 -26.56 -8.98
C TYR A 22 -7.26 -27.16 -9.13
N LEU A 23 -6.26 -26.32 -9.40
CA LEU A 23 -4.86 -26.75 -9.53
C LEU A 23 -4.34 -27.35 -8.22
N GLY A 24 -4.66 -26.73 -7.08
CA GLY A 24 -4.29 -27.23 -5.75
C GLY A 24 -4.89 -28.60 -5.46
N GLN A 25 -6.18 -28.81 -5.77
CA GLN A 25 -6.79 -30.13 -5.62
C GLN A 25 -6.18 -31.17 -6.55
N ASN A 26 -5.96 -30.84 -7.82
CA ASN A 26 -5.35 -31.76 -8.76
C ASN A 26 -3.97 -32.21 -8.28
N SER A 27 -3.12 -31.27 -7.86
CA SER A 27 -1.80 -31.57 -7.29
C SER A 27 -1.89 -32.45 -6.04
N LYS A 28 -2.82 -32.16 -5.14
CA LYS A 28 -3.02 -32.96 -3.92
C LYS A 28 -3.52 -34.38 -4.23
N ILE A 29 -4.43 -34.54 -5.20
CA ILE A 29 -4.95 -35.83 -5.64
C ILE A 29 -3.80 -36.68 -6.22
N GLN A 30 -3.00 -36.11 -7.11
CA GLN A 30 -1.85 -36.81 -7.69
C GLN A 30 -0.83 -37.22 -6.62
N GLY A 31 -0.50 -36.33 -5.69
CA GLY A 31 0.43 -36.66 -4.60
C GLY A 31 -0.08 -37.77 -3.67
N ILE A 32 -1.39 -37.82 -3.40
CA ILE A 32 -1.99 -38.93 -2.63
C ILE A 32 -1.91 -40.23 -3.43
N ILE A 33 -2.25 -40.22 -4.71
CA ILE A 33 -2.20 -41.40 -5.58
C ILE A 33 -0.77 -41.96 -5.64
N GLU A 34 0.25 -41.12 -5.84
CA GLU A 34 1.64 -41.55 -5.87
C GLU A 34 2.08 -42.17 -4.54
N LEU A 35 1.70 -41.54 -3.43
CA LEU A 35 2.02 -42.05 -2.08
C LEU A 35 1.34 -43.39 -1.80
N GLU A 36 0.06 -43.53 -2.13
CA GLU A 36 -0.69 -44.78 -1.99
C GLU A 36 -0.11 -45.89 -2.87
N LYS A 37 0.22 -45.60 -4.14
CA LYS A 37 0.92 -46.53 -5.03
C LYS A 37 2.24 -47.00 -4.43
N ALA A 38 3.04 -46.09 -3.86
CA ALA A 38 4.30 -46.43 -3.22
C ALA A 38 4.11 -47.30 -1.97
N GLN A 39 3.10 -47.01 -1.15
CA GLN A 39 2.77 -47.81 0.03
C GLN A 39 2.28 -49.21 -0.34
N ILE A 40 1.39 -49.32 -1.32
CA ILE A 40 0.91 -50.61 -1.84
C ILE A 40 2.06 -51.40 -2.43
N SER A 41 2.89 -50.76 -3.26
CA SER A 41 4.09 -51.35 -3.86
C SER A 41 5.05 -51.90 -2.80
N LYS A 42 5.29 -51.15 -1.72
CA LYS A 42 6.09 -51.59 -0.58
C LYS A 42 5.46 -52.78 0.15
N ARG A 43 4.13 -52.81 0.27
CA ARG A 43 3.44 -53.95 0.89
C ARG A 43 3.56 -55.20 0.02
N VAL A 44 3.27 -55.07 -1.28
CA VAL A 44 3.40 -56.17 -2.23
C VAL A 44 4.84 -56.67 -2.31
N SER A 45 5.85 -55.80 -2.23
CA SER A 45 7.25 -56.24 -2.26
C SER A 45 7.66 -57.06 -1.03
N LEU A 46 7.02 -56.87 0.13
CA LEU A 46 7.22 -57.71 1.30
C LEU A 46 6.54 -59.08 1.12
N ASP A 47 5.37 -59.10 0.50
CA ASP A 47 4.55 -60.31 0.33
C ASP A 47 4.91 -61.09 -0.96
N VAL A 48 5.74 -60.53 -1.86
CA VAL A 48 6.02 -61.06 -3.21
C VAL A 48 6.55 -62.50 -3.24
N ASN A 49 7.35 -62.88 -2.25
CA ASN A 49 7.93 -64.23 -2.16
C ASN A 49 6.89 -65.28 -1.74
N SER A 50 5.78 -64.84 -1.15
CA SER A 50 4.67 -65.72 -0.75
C SER A 50 3.58 -65.84 -1.80
N LEU A 51 3.60 -64.97 -2.83
CA LEU A 51 2.61 -64.99 -3.90
C LEU A 51 2.98 -66.03 -4.96
N PRO A 52 2.04 -66.92 -5.35
CA PRO A 52 2.28 -67.97 -6.35
C PRO A 52 2.20 -67.40 -7.77
N LEU A 53 3.13 -66.50 -8.10
CA LEU A 53 3.23 -65.88 -9.42
C LEU A 53 3.87 -66.84 -10.43
N ALA A 54 3.51 -66.72 -11.70
CA ALA A 54 4.12 -67.52 -12.77
C ALA A 54 5.63 -67.20 -12.90
N GLU A 55 6.45 -68.24 -13.00
CA GLU A 55 7.91 -68.14 -13.13
C GLU A 55 8.40 -68.86 -14.38
N PRO A 56 8.68 -68.13 -15.47
CA PRO A 56 9.14 -68.72 -16.73
C PRO A 56 10.45 -69.50 -16.61
N LEU A 57 11.37 -69.06 -15.73
CA LEU A 57 12.66 -69.73 -15.49
C LEU A 57 12.51 -71.15 -14.93
N PHE A 58 11.42 -71.43 -14.21
CA PHE A 58 11.18 -72.71 -13.55
C PHE A 58 10.00 -73.49 -14.17
N ASN A 59 9.48 -73.05 -15.32
CA ASN A 59 8.27 -73.60 -15.95
C ASN A 59 7.06 -73.68 -14.99
N TYR A 60 6.99 -72.78 -14.01
CA TYR A 60 5.91 -72.73 -13.05
C TYR A 60 4.82 -71.78 -13.54
N ALA A 61 3.61 -72.30 -13.76
CA ALA A 61 2.50 -71.53 -14.30
C ALA A 61 1.86 -70.55 -13.28
N GLY A 62 2.22 -70.64 -12.00
CA GLY A 62 1.57 -69.86 -10.94
C GLY A 62 0.20 -70.40 -10.52
N ASN A 63 -0.39 -69.77 -9.51
CA ASN A 63 -1.78 -69.96 -9.10
C ASN A 63 -2.51 -68.61 -9.14
N GLN A 64 -3.14 -68.31 -10.28
CA GLN A 64 -3.85 -67.04 -10.48
C GLN A 64 -5.00 -66.83 -9.48
N GLN A 65 -5.69 -67.90 -9.07
CA GLN A 65 -6.82 -67.79 -8.13
C GLN A 65 -6.37 -67.26 -6.76
N GLU A 66 -5.22 -67.73 -6.25
CA GLU A 66 -4.66 -67.25 -4.99
C GLU A 66 -4.19 -65.79 -5.08
N VAL A 67 -3.64 -65.39 -6.23
CA VAL A 67 -3.25 -64.01 -6.49
C VAL A 67 -4.48 -63.09 -6.53
N ASP A 68 -5.56 -63.52 -7.18
CA ASP A 68 -6.81 -62.75 -7.25
C ASP A 68 -7.44 -62.60 -5.86
N LEU A 69 -7.44 -63.66 -5.04
CA LEU A 69 -7.89 -63.61 -3.64
C LEU A 69 -7.02 -62.70 -2.76
N TYR A 70 -5.73 -62.60 -3.05
CA TYR A 70 -4.86 -61.62 -2.38
C TYR A 70 -5.21 -60.19 -2.80
N ILE A 71 -5.39 -59.94 -4.10
CA ILE A 71 -5.79 -58.63 -4.64
C ILE A 71 -7.15 -58.21 -4.06
N GLU A 72 -8.13 -59.10 -3.98
CA GLU A 72 -9.44 -58.83 -3.40
C GLU A 72 -9.34 -58.42 -1.93
N ARG A 73 -8.57 -59.16 -1.12
CA ARG A 73 -8.33 -58.82 0.29
C ARG A 73 -7.64 -57.47 0.46
N LEU A 74 -6.65 -57.18 -0.38
CA LEU A 74 -5.94 -55.90 -0.39
C LEU A 74 -6.87 -54.76 -0.79
N ASN A 75 -7.64 -54.92 -1.87
CA ASN A 75 -8.60 -53.91 -2.32
C ASN A 75 -9.72 -53.66 -1.32
N LYS A 76 -10.14 -54.68 -0.57
CA LYS A 76 -11.09 -54.50 0.55
C LYS A 76 -10.53 -53.57 1.62
N GLN A 77 -9.27 -53.79 2.04
CA GLN A 77 -8.60 -52.90 3.00
C GLN A 77 -8.43 -51.48 2.45
N LEU A 78 -8.06 -51.35 1.18
CA LEU A 78 -7.95 -50.05 0.51
C LEU A 78 -9.29 -49.32 0.48
N SER A 79 -10.38 -50.03 0.19
CA SER A 79 -11.74 -49.48 0.19
C SER A 79 -12.18 -49.03 1.59
N GLU A 80 -11.89 -49.82 2.63
CA GLU A 80 -12.17 -49.45 4.04
C GLU A 80 -11.41 -48.18 4.46
N SER A 81 -10.20 -47.97 3.92
CA SER A 81 -9.41 -46.76 4.15
C SER A 81 -9.76 -45.55 3.26
N ASN A 82 -10.75 -45.69 2.36
CA ASN A 82 -11.08 -44.71 1.31
C ASN A 82 -9.90 -44.32 0.42
N ALA A 83 -9.03 -45.29 0.10
CA ALA A 83 -7.92 -45.09 -0.81
C ALA A 83 -8.42 -44.69 -2.21
N ARG A 84 -7.62 -43.90 -2.92
CA ARG A 84 -7.87 -43.46 -4.30
C ARG A 84 -7.33 -44.43 -5.33
N VAL A 85 -6.59 -45.45 -4.90
CA VAL A 85 -5.94 -46.42 -5.76
C VAL A 85 -6.48 -47.82 -5.46
N THR A 86 -6.79 -48.58 -6.52
CA THR A 86 -7.10 -50.01 -6.42
C THR A 86 -6.12 -50.81 -7.26
N VAL A 87 -5.76 -52.00 -6.80
CA VAL A 87 -4.89 -52.92 -7.53
C VAL A 87 -5.72 -53.70 -8.53
N ASN A 88 -5.32 -53.68 -9.80
CA ASN A 88 -6.00 -54.39 -10.87
C ASN A 88 -5.39 -55.78 -11.09
N ALA A 89 -4.06 -55.88 -11.17
CA ALA A 89 -3.35 -57.13 -11.39
C ALA A 89 -1.92 -57.08 -10.84
N ILE A 90 -1.40 -58.24 -10.44
CA ILE A 90 0.00 -58.49 -10.06
C ILE A 90 0.53 -59.60 -10.96
N SER A 91 1.53 -59.32 -11.77
CA SER A 91 2.03 -60.26 -12.79
C SER A 91 3.54 -60.16 -12.98
N THR A 92 4.15 -61.21 -13.54
CA THR A 92 5.57 -61.20 -13.97
C THR A 92 5.75 -60.74 -15.41
N SER A 93 4.66 -60.66 -16.17
CA SER A 93 4.62 -60.03 -17.50
C SER A 93 4.29 -58.54 -17.39
N THR A 94 4.90 -57.75 -18.27
CA THR A 94 4.66 -56.31 -18.35
C THR A 94 3.20 -56.03 -18.74
N PRO A 95 2.44 -55.29 -17.93
CA PRO A 95 1.04 -54.99 -18.22
C PRO A 95 0.91 -53.98 -19.36
N ILE A 96 -0.24 -54.01 -20.04
CA ILE A 96 -0.59 -53.06 -21.10
C ILE A 96 -1.15 -51.79 -20.44
N GLY A 97 -0.42 -50.68 -20.52
CA GLY A 97 -0.84 -49.37 -19.99
C GLY A 97 0.28 -48.65 -19.23
N ASN A 98 -0.02 -47.47 -18.70
CA ASN A 98 0.99 -46.60 -18.06
C ASN A 98 0.91 -46.58 -16.53
N SER A 99 -0.16 -47.12 -15.93
CA SER A 99 -0.39 -47.08 -14.48
C SER A 99 0.08 -48.37 -13.82
N PHE A 100 1.39 -48.62 -13.86
CA PHE A 100 2.00 -49.75 -13.16
C PHE A 100 3.27 -49.34 -12.41
N THR A 101 3.67 -50.15 -11.45
CA THR A 101 4.97 -50.03 -10.76
C THR A 101 5.73 -51.33 -10.88
N GLU A 102 7.01 -51.20 -11.17
CA GLU A 102 7.95 -52.31 -11.27
C GLU A 102 8.57 -52.58 -9.90
N LEU A 103 8.50 -53.84 -9.47
CA LEU A 103 9.10 -54.35 -8.24
C LEU A 103 10.18 -55.35 -8.59
N GLN A 104 11.38 -55.11 -8.07
CA GLN A 104 12.50 -56.02 -8.20
C GLN A 104 12.44 -57.03 -7.06
N ALA A 105 12.12 -58.28 -7.36
CA ALA A 105 12.15 -59.39 -6.43
C ALA A 105 13.37 -60.28 -6.73
N ASN A 106 13.70 -61.20 -5.81
CA ASN A 106 14.83 -62.09 -6.00
C ASN A 106 14.61 -62.93 -7.27
N TYR A 107 15.47 -62.70 -8.27
CA TYR A 107 15.49 -63.41 -9.56
C TYR A 107 14.26 -63.21 -10.48
N LYS A 108 13.36 -62.26 -10.18
CA LYS A 108 12.20 -61.93 -11.04
C LYS A 108 11.74 -60.49 -10.89
N THR A 109 11.24 -59.92 -11.98
CA THR A 109 10.55 -58.63 -11.98
C THR A 109 9.05 -58.86 -11.83
N VAL A 110 8.42 -58.13 -10.91
CA VAL A 110 6.97 -58.19 -10.68
C VAL A 110 6.37 -56.82 -10.96
N TYR A 111 5.29 -56.81 -11.72
CA TYR A 111 4.54 -55.61 -12.06
C TYR A 111 3.24 -55.55 -11.27
N VAL A 112 2.97 -54.41 -10.67
CA VAL A 112 1.69 -54.12 -10.01
C VAL A 112 0.97 -53.06 -10.84
N SER A 113 -0.20 -53.40 -11.36
CA SER A 113 -1.04 -52.48 -12.12
C SER A 113 -2.14 -51.88 -11.25
N PHE A 114 -2.45 -50.61 -11.48
CA PHE A 114 -3.34 -49.82 -10.66
C PHE A 114 -4.48 -49.20 -11.46
N THR A 115 -5.61 -49.00 -10.80
CA THR A 115 -6.68 -48.11 -11.26
C THR A 115 -6.77 -46.92 -10.31
N GLU A 116 -6.81 -45.72 -10.88
CA GLU A 116 -6.67 -44.46 -10.15
C GLU A 116 -7.97 -43.66 -10.15
N ASN A 117 -8.36 -43.17 -8.97
CA ASN A 117 -9.52 -42.31 -8.80
C ASN A 117 -9.12 -40.82 -8.74
N ASN A 118 -9.14 -40.18 -9.91
CA ASN A 118 -8.85 -38.76 -10.10
C ASN A 118 -10.06 -37.83 -9.82
N THR A 119 -11.13 -38.33 -9.19
CA THR A 119 -12.33 -37.52 -8.94
C THR A 119 -12.07 -36.42 -7.90
N HIS A 120 -12.51 -35.21 -8.25
CA HIS A 120 -12.50 -34.06 -7.36
C HIS A 120 -13.68 -34.09 -6.38
N ILE A 121 -13.44 -33.62 -5.15
CA ILE A 121 -14.49 -33.53 -4.14
C ILE A 121 -15.26 -32.22 -4.36
N LEU A 122 -16.40 -32.29 -5.06
CA LEU A 122 -17.18 -31.11 -5.45
C LEU A 122 -17.64 -30.24 -4.27
N SER A 123 -17.94 -30.84 -3.12
CA SER A 123 -18.38 -30.10 -1.92
C SER A 123 -17.35 -29.08 -1.42
N THR A 124 -16.06 -29.35 -1.61
CA THR A 124 -14.99 -28.46 -1.14
C THR A 124 -14.89 -27.16 -1.93
N TYR A 125 -15.48 -27.07 -3.12
CA TYR A 125 -15.55 -25.83 -3.89
C TYR A 125 -16.46 -24.78 -3.25
N ILE A 126 -17.27 -25.13 -2.25
CA ILE A 126 -18.01 -24.13 -1.47
C ILE A 126 -17.07 -23.13 -0.78
N VAL A 127 -15.85 -23.55 -0.44
CA VAL A 127 -14.85 -22.71 0.21
C VAL A 127 -14.43 -21.54 -0.69
N THR A 128 -14.27 -21.79 -2.00
CA THR A 128 -13.93 -20.71 -2.94
C THR A 128 -15.08 -19.70 -3.05
N LEU A 129 -16.33 -20.17 -3.04
CA LEU A 129 -17.50 -19.31 -3.00
C LEU A 129 -17.55 -18.46 -1.72
N LEU A 130 -17.28 -19.04 -0.54
CA LEU A 130 -17.25 -18.27 0.72
C LEU A 130 -16.15 -17.21 0.73
N ILE A 131 -14.94 -17.55 0.27
CA ILE A 131 -13.81 -16.61 0.21
C ILE A 131 -14.11 -15.47 -0.79
N THR A 132 -14.75 -15.77 -1.91
CA THR A 132 -15.13 -14.75 -2.88
C THR A 132 -16.17 -13.79 -2.30
N LEU A 133 -17.22 -14.28 -1.63
CA LEU A 133 -18.19 -13.44 -0.94
C LEU A 133 -17.53 -12.56 0.13
N PHE A 134 -16.58 -13.10 0.89
CA PHE A 134 -15.83 -12.34 1.88
C PHE A 134 -15.00 -11.21 1.24
N ASN A 135 -14.32 -11.47 0.12
CA ASN A 135 -13.58 -10.46 -0.63
C ASN A 135 -14.51 -9.36 -1.18
N VAL A 136 -15.69 -9.72 -1.65
CA VAL A 136 -16.70 -8.74 -2.10
C VAL A 136 -17.20 -7.87 -0.95
N TRP A 137 -17.42 -8.47 0.23
CA TRP A 137 -17.79 -7.73 1.43
C TRP A 137 -16.69 -6.74 1.86
N LEU A 138 -15.43 -7.18 1.89
CA LEU A 138 -14.29 -6.30 2.16
C LEU A 138 -14.18 -5.17 1.13
N TYR A 139 -14.29 -5.50 -0.15
CA TYR A 139 -14.26 -4.52 -1.23
C TYR A 139 -15.34 -3.47 -1.05
N ARG A 140 -16.58 -3.88 -0.74
CA ARG A 140 -17.68 -2.93 -0.45
C ARG A 140 -17.34 -2.04 0.74
N LYS A 141 -16.81 -2.58 1.83
CA LYS A 141 -16.48 -1.81 3.04
C LYS A 141 -15.35 -0.80 2.80
N VAL A 142 -14.31 -1.20 2.06
CA VAL A 142 -13.17 -0.33 1.73
C VAL A 142 -13.57 0.72 0.69
N PHE A 143 -14.33 0.32 -0.34
CA PHE A 143 -14.80 1.22 -1.38
C PHE A 143 -15.85 2.20 -0.83
N ALA A 144 -16.75 1.78 0.05
CA ALA A 144 -17.69 2.67 0.75
C ALA A 144 -16.94 3.72 1.56
N LYS A 145 -15.90 3.34 2.32
CA LYS A 145 -15.02 4.30 3.01
C LYS A 145 -14.28 5.22 2.04
N HIS A 146 -13.82 4.73 0.89
CA HIS A 146 -13.19 5.58 -0.12
C HIS A 146 -14.17 6.55 -0.75
N VAL A 147 -15.42 6.13 -1.02
CA VAL A 147 -16.48 6.99 -1.54
C VAL A 147 -16.91 8.00 -0.50
N GLU A 148 -17.07 7.62 0.77
CA GLU A 148 -17.33 8.55 1.88
C GLU A 148 -16.17 9.52 2.09
N ASN A 149 -14.92 9.07 2.05
CA ASN A 149 -13.76 9.94 2.18
C ASN A 149 -13.62 10.86 0.95
N LYS A 150 -13.93 10.38 -0.25
CA LYS A 150 -13.95 11.20 -1.46
C LYS A 150 -15.12 12.19 -1.41
N ALA A 151 -16.30 11.79 -0.94
CA ALA A 151 -17.43 12.68 -0.72
C ALA A 151 -17.13 13.70 0.37
N LYS A 152 -16.49 13.32 1.49
CA LYS A 152 -16.01 14.26 2.52
C LYS A 152 -14.94 15.20 1.97
N ARG A 153 -14.02 14.72 1.13
CA ARG A 153 -13.05 15.56 0.41
C ARG A 153 -13.76 16.51 -0.57
N THR A 154 -14.72 16.04 -1.36
CA THR A 154 -15.49 16.85 -2.32
C THR A 154 -16.40 17.87 -1.61
N ILE A 155 -17.09 17.48 -0.53
CA ILE A 155 -17.88 18.38 0.32
C ILE A 155 -16.98 19.38 1.04
N SER A 156 -15.77 18.98 1.47
CA SER A 156 -14.73 19.89 1.97
C SER A 156 -14.16 20.81 0.88
N THR A 157 -14.35 20.49 -0.41
CA THR A 157 -13.93 21.35 -1.53
C THR A 157 -15.05 22.32 -1.94
N GLU A 158 -16.32 21.99 -1.68
CA GLU A 158 -17.48 22.85 -1.96
C GLU A 158 -17.80 23.86 -0.85
N VAL A 159 -17.32 23.65 0.38
CA VAL A 159 -17.20 24.75 1.33
C VAL A 159 -16.02 25.59 0.88
N SER A 160 -16.29 26.81 0.40
CA SER A 160 -15.30 27.82 0.07
C SER A 160 -14.42 28.14 1.28
N ILE A 161 -13.41 27.29 1.54
CA ILE A 161 -12.33 27.61 2.46
C ILE A 161 -11.46 28.58 1.65
N LYS A 162 -11.54 29.86 2.01
CA LYS A 162 -10.62 30.85 1.45
C LYS A 162 -9.20 30.32 1.65
N PRO A 163 -8.35 30.31 0.59
CA PRO A 163 -6.99 29.82 0.70
C PRO A 163 -6.27 30.57 1.84
N LYS A 164 -5.43 29.88 2.60
CA LYS A 164 -4.75 30.42 3.79
C LYS A 164 -3.24 30.32 3.59
N LEU A 165 -2.49 31.36 3.98
CA LEU A 165 -1.02 31.33 3.91
C LEU A 165 -0.45 30.54 5.10
N ILE A 166 0.29 29.48 4.83
CA ILE A 166 0.95 28.68 5.85
C ILE A 166 2.44 29.04 5.89
N ILE A 167 2.92 29.41 7.07
CA ILE A 167 4.31 29.75 7.34
C ILE A 167 4.89 28.65 8.22
N ASP A 168 5.78 27.84 7.65
CA ASP A 168 6.36 26.69 8.35
C ASP A 168 7.76 27.02 8.88
N LEU A 169 7.90 27.05 10.21
CA LEU A 169 9.17 27.31 10.89
C LEU A 169 10.12 26.11 10.88
N TYR A 170 9.62 24.87 10.69
CA TYR A 170 10.44 23.66 10.64
C TYR A 170 11.19 23.51 9.31
N THR A 171 10.58 23.97 8.22
CA THR A 171 11.16 23.91 6.87
C THR A 171 11.59 25.27 6.36
N LYS A 172 11.23 26.36 7.05
CA LYS A 172 11.43 27.77 6.65
C LYS A 172 10.79 28.10 5.29
N THR A 173 9.62 27.52 5.05
CA THR A 173 8.90 27.66 3.79
C THR A 173 7.57 28.38 3.97
N LEU A 174 7.21 29.14 2.96
CA LEU A 174 5.88 29.69 2.77
C LEU A 174 5.12 28.81 1.77
N LEU A 175 3.85 28.50 2.05
CA LEU A 175 2.99 27.69 1.18
C LEU A 175 1.52 28.10 1.33
N ILE A 176 0.66 27.70 0.39
CA ILE A 176 -0.78 27.93 0.47
C ILE A 176 -1.48 26.64 0.85
N ASP A 177 -2.45 26.74 1.74
CA ASP A 177 -3.26 25.60 2.16
C ASP A 177 -3.89 24.91 0.94
N GLY A 178 -3.69 23.59 0.83
CA GLY A 178 -4.12 22.78 -0.32
C GLY A 178 -3.18 22.79 -1.55
N ARG A 179 -2.05 23.51 -1.53
CA ARG A 179 -1.05 23.53 -2.61
C ARG A 179 0.40 23.39 -2.10
N GLU A 180 0.75 22.18 -1.67
CA GLU A 180 2.09 21.87 -1.15
C GLU A 180 3.20 21.91 -2.23
N GLU A 181 2.84 21.79 -3.52
CA GLU A 181 3.80 21.83 -4.63
C GLU A 181 4.41 23.22 -4.88
N GLN A 182 3.72 24.30 -4.44
CA GLN A 182 4.13 25.69 -4.64
C GLN A 182 4.64 26.27 -3.32
N GLN A 183 5.92 26.06 -3.05
CA GLN A 183 6.61 26.52 -1.85
C GLN A 183 7.73 27.51 -2.18
N SER A 184 7.89 28.54 -1.36
CA SER A 184 9.02 29.48 -1.44
C SER A 184 9.79 29.45 -0.12
N GLN A 185 11.11 29.35 -0.19
CA GLN A 185 11.97 29.35 0.99
C GLN A 185 12.44 30.77 1.31
N LEU A 186 12.40 31.14 2.60
CA LEU A 186 12.92 32.41 3.08
C LEU A 186 14.20 32.21 3.91
N ALA A 187 15.12 33.16 3.79
CA ALA A 187 16.25 33.24 4.70
C ALA A 187 15.78 33.62 6.12
N ASN A 188 16.57 33.24 7.13
CA ASN A 188 16.18 33.37 8.54
C ASN A 188 15.76 34.80 8.95
N LYS A 189 16.52 35.82 8.51
CA LYS A 189 16.23 37.23 8.84
C LYS A 189 14.91 37.72 8.20
N PRO A 190 14.70 37.59 6.87
CA PRO A 190 13.40 37.86 6.24
C PRO A 190 12.22 37.11 6.87
N LEU A 191 12.37 35.81 7.15
CA LEU A 191 11.32 34.99 7.73
C LEU A 191 10.88 35.49 9.11
N CYS A 192 11.84 35.72 10.01
CA CYS A 192 11.55 36.24 11.35
C CYS A 192 10.93 37.63 11.30
N PHE A 193 11.43 38.49 10.41
CA PHE A 193 10.91 39.84 10.25
C PHE A 193 9.47 39.82 9.71
N TYR A 194 9.17 38.94 8.76
CA TYR A 194 7.81 38.81 8.22
C TYR A 194 6.81 38.29 9.26
N LEU A 195 7.19 37.27 10.04
CA LEU A 195 6.38 36.77 11.15
C LEU A 195 6.13 37.85 12.20
N ALA A 196 7.15 38.65 12.52
CA ALA A 196 7.02 39.78 13.40
C ALA A 196 6.08 40.84 12.84
N MET A 197 6.13 41.13 11.54
CA MET A 197 5.18 42.05 10.90
C MET A 197 3.75 41.56 10.99
N ILE A 198 3.49 40.26 10.79
CA ILE A 198 2.15 39.69 10.92
C ILE A 198 1.62 39.85 12.34
N GLU A 199 2.38 39.41 13.34
CA GLU A 199 1.97 39.50 14.75
C GLU A 199 1.85 40.96 15.21
N PHE A 200 2.79 41.83 14.81
CA PHE A 200 2.74 43.25 15.13
C PHE A 200 1.53 43.96 14.51
N SER A 201 1.20 43.67 13.24
CA SER A 201 0.03 44.25 12.57
C SER A 201 -1.30 43.83 13.21
N GLN A 202 -1.34 42.69 13.90
CA GLN A 202 -2.52 42.25 14.65
C GLN A 202 -2.61 42.89 16.03
N VAL A 203 -1.50 42.96 16.76
CA VAL A 203 -1.45 43.51 18.12
C VAL A 203 -1.58 45.05 18.10
N TYR A 204 -1.00 45.71 17.09
CA TYR A 204 -0.95 47.16 16.96
C TYR A 204 -1.49 47.65 15.60
N PRO A 205 -2.78 47.43 15.27
CA PRO A 205 -3.35 47.70 13.95
C PRO A 205 -3.35 49.19 13.56
N ASN A 206 -3.25 50.09 14.54
CA ASN A 206 -3.30 51.55 14.34
C ASN A 206 -1.91 52.17 14.12
N ILE A 207 -0.83 51.40 14.26
CA ILE A 207 0.54 51.91 14.12
C ILE A 207 1.00 51.74 12.66
N ASN A 208 1.35 52.86 12.02
CA ASN A 208 1.93 52.84 10.67
C ASN A 208 3.45 52.72 10.73
N LEU A 209 3.98 51.71 10.04
CA LEU A 209 5.40 51.41 9.96
C LEU A 209 6.03 52.11 8.75
N HIS A 210 6.86 53.13 8.98
CA HIS A 210 7.48 53.91 7.89
C HIS A 210 8.96 53.58 7.74
N LEU A 211 9.45 53.47 6.50
CA LEU A 211 10.87 53.18 6.20
C LEU A 211 11.85 54.24 6.72
N ASN A 212 11.40 55.49 6.82
CA ASN A 212 12.23 56.63 7.25
C ASN A 212 12.26 56.82 8.77
N LYS A 213 11.53 56.01 9.52
CA LYS A 213 11.53 56.02 10.99
C LYS A 213 12.22 54.77 11.48
N ASP A 214 12.74 54.85 12.69
CA ASP A 214 13.26 53.66 13.36
C ASP A 214 12.17 52.62 13.51
N VAL A 215 12.57 51.35 13.38
CA VAL A 215 11.67 50.21 13.55
C VAL A 215 11.24 50.17 15.03
N PRO A 216 9.93 50.09 15.33
CA PRO A 216 9.45 50.02 16.71
C PRO A 216 10.13 48.89 17.49
N VAL A 217 10.46 49.15 18.75
CA VAL A 217 11.17 48.20 19.60
C VAL A 217 10.35 46.92 19.78
N GLU A 218 9.03 47.06 19.91
CA GLU A 218 8.10 45.94 20.06
C GLU A 218 8.12 45.02 18.84
N LEU A 219 8.29 45.56 17.62
CA LEU A 219 8.43 44.74 16.41
C LEU A 219 9.76 43.97 16.43
N LEU A 220 10.85 44.62 16.86
CA LEU A 220 12.16 44.00 16.97
C LEU A 220 12.15 42.86 17.99
N GLU A 221 11.50 43.05 19.14
CA GLU A 221 11.33 42.02 20.17
C GLU A 221 10.57 40.79 19.65
N ILE A 222 9.50 40.99 18.88
CA ILE A 222 8.77 39.88 18.25
C ILE A 222 9.66 39.15 17.22
N ALA A 223 10.42 39.89 16.39
CA ALA A 223 11.32 39.28 15.42
C ALA A 223 12.41 38.44 16.10
N GLU A 224 12.89 38.89 17.26
CA GLU A 224 13.88 38.18 18.05
C GLU A 224 13.32 36.93 18.71
N LYS A 225 12.09 36.97 19.21
CA LYS A 225 11.37 35.79 19.70
C LYS A 225 11.33 34.69 18.62
N TYR A 226 10.99 35.04 17.37
CA TYR A 226 10.99 34.07 16.26
C TYR A 226 12.40 33.61 15.87
N PHE A 227 13.41 34.48 15.98
CA PHE A 227 14.80 34.07 15.76
C PHE A 227 15.28 33.06 16.81
N HIS A 228 14.95 33.28 18.08
CA HIS A 228 15.22 32.32 19.15
C HIS A 228 14.50 30.98 18.90
N ARG A 229 13.26 31.02 18.42
CA ARG A 229 12.53 29.81 18.04
C ARG A 229 13.23 29.04 16.91
N LEU A 230 13.68 29.73 15.85
CA LEU A 230 14.48 29.10 14.79
C LEU A 230 15.81 28.53 15.29
N ALA A 231 16.43 29.15 16.30
CA ALA A 231 17.64 28.63 16.93
C ALA A 231 17.37 27.32 17.69
N VAL A 232 16.27 27.27 18.46
CA VAL A 232 15.81 26.05 19.15
C VAL A 232 15.50 24.92 18.15
N LEU A 233 14.93 25.25 17.00
CA LEU A 233 14.65 24.29 15.92
C LEU A 233 15.91 23.88 15.12
N GLY A 234 17.10 24.40 15.46
CA GLY A 234 18.35 24.03 14.80
C GLY A 234 18.61 24.74 13.46
N HIS A 235 17.82 25.76 13.10
CA HIS A 235 17.96 26.46 11.82
C HIS A 235 18.99 27.61 11.83
N THR A 236 19.55 27.95 12.99
CA THR A 236 20.60 28.97 13.11
C THR A 236 21.50 28.74 14.31
N VAL A 237 22.81 28.90 14.09
CA VAL A 237 23.85 28.94 15.15
C VAL A 237 24.62 30.29 15.07
N ARG A 238 24.15 31.22 14.23
CA ARG A 238 24.86 32.48 13.92
C ARG A 238 24.50 33.60 14.91
N LYS A 239 25.37 34.63 14.95
CA LYS A 239 25.17 35.89 15.69
C LYS A 239 23.80 36.50 15.37
N ARG A 240 23.14 37.05 16.40
CA ARG A 240 21.84 37.75 16.33
C ARG A 240 21.84 38.73 15.15
N PRO A 241 20.90 38.59 14.19
CA PRO A 241 20.80 39.53 13.09
C PRO A 241 20.29 40.88 13.59
N ASN A 242 20.83 41.96 13.03
CA ASN A 242 20.26 43.28 13.23
C ASN A 242 19.08 43.43 12.25
N PHE A 243 17.85 43.51 12.79
CA PHE A 243 16.62 43.60 12.01
C PHE A 243 16.31 45.01 11.48
N SER A 244 16.91 46.07 12.01
CA SER A 244 16.71 47.44 11.51
C SER A 244 17.62 47.77 10.32
N ASN A 245 18.79 47.14 10.22
CA ASN A 245 19.69 47.35 9.09
C ASN A 245 19.14 46.70 7.80
N SER A 246 19.30 47.38 6.65
CA SER A 246 18.97 46.84 5.32
C SER A 246 17.49 46.40 5.20
N LEU A 247 16.60 47.17 5.80
CA LEU A 247 15.16 46.90 5.84
C LEU A 247 14.55 46.78 4.43
N GLU A 248 14.92 47.69 3.51
CA GLU A 248 14.42 47.64 2.13
C GLU A 248 14.78 46.34 1.40
N LYS A 249 16.00 45.85 1.60
CA LYS A 249 16.45 44.56 1.06
C LYS A 249 15.65 43.40 1.66
N THR A 250 15.47 43.42 2.98
CA THR A 250 14.70 42.40 3.72
C THR A 250 13.25 42.35 3.22
N LEU A 251 12.59 43.50 3.06
CA LEU A 251 11.24 43.59 2.51
C LEU A 251 11.17 43.16 1.05
N SER A 252 12.21 43.41 0.27
CA SER A 252 12.28 42.98 -1.14
C SER A 252 12.37 41.46 -1.27
N GLU A 253 13.16 40.80 -0.41
CA GLU A 253 13.24 39.33 -0.34
C GLU A 253 11.89 38.72 0.07
N ILE A 254 11.22 39.28 1.09
CA ILE A 254 9.87 38.85 1.51
C ILE A 254 8.88 38.96 0.33
N ARG A 255 8.85 40.11 -0.34
CA ARG A 255 7.97 40.36 -1.49
C ARG A 255 8.21 39.36 -2.62
N ALA A 256 9.47 39.08 -2.95
CA ALA A 256 9.82 38.13 -4.00
C ALA A 256 9.30 36.71 -3.70
N SER A 257 9.50 36.22 -2.47
CA SER A 257 8.96 34.92 -2.06
C SER A 257 7.43 34.88 -2.03
N LEU A 258 6.79 35.97 -1.60
CA LEU A 258 5.32 36.07 -1.64
C LEU A 258 4.79 36.16 -3.08
N ASP A 259 5.50 36.80 -4.00
CA ASP A 259 5.12 36.88 -5.42
C ASP A 259 5.18 35.52 -6.13
N GLU A 260 6.05 34.62 -5.68
CA GLU A 260 6.14 33.24 -6.18
C GLU A 260 4.89 32.42 -5.81
N ILE A 261 4.30 32.67 -4.64
CA ILE A 261 3.22 31.86 -4.07
C ILE A 261 1.84 32.50 -4.27
N LEU A 262 1.73 33.82 -4.07
CA LEU A 262 0.45 34.56 -4.07
C LEU A 262 0.04 35.05 -5.46
N ARG A 263 0.77 34.69 -6.52
CA ARG A 263 0.47 35.11 -7.90
C ARG A 263 -0.96 34.77 -8.31
N GLU A 264 -1.44 33.60 -7.92
CA GLU A 264 -2.78 33.10 -8.25
C GLU A 264 -3.86 33.48 -7.23
N PHE A 265 -3.49 34.21 -6.16
CA PHE A 265 -4.37 34.56 -5.06
C PHE A 265 -4.37 36.07 -4.80
N PRO A 266 -4.93 36.89 -5.70
CA PRO A 266 -4.90 38.35 -5.59
C PRO A 266 -5.56 38.85 -4.29
N ASP A 267 -6.63 38.21 -3.83
CA ASP A 267 -7.34 38.60 -2.60
C ASP A 267 -6.47 38.47 -1.35
N LEU A 268 -5.70 37.38 -1.24
CA LEU A 268 -4.73 37.20 -0.15
C LEU A 268 -3.56 38.15 -0.29
N LYS A 269 -3.10 38.38 -1.52
CA LYS A 269 -1.99 39.29 -1.81
C LYS A 269 -2.28 40.69 -1.30
N VAL A 270 -3.49 41.20 -1.46
CA VAL A 270 -3.86 42.54 -0.96
C VAL A 270 -3.63 42.70 0.55
N LYS A 271 -3.83 41.63 1.34
CA LYS A 271 -3.71 41.66 2.81
C LYS A 271 -2.31 41.31 3.32
N LEU A 272 -1.70 40.28 2.74
CA LEU A 272 -0.48 39.63 3.26
C LEU A 272 0.81 40.13 2.60
N TYR A 273 0.70 40.93 1.53
CA TYR A 273 1.84 41.47 0.81
C TYR A 273 2.28 42.83 1.37
N PRO A 274 3.53 42.99 1.83
CA PRO A 274 4.05 44.28 2.27
C PRO A 274 4.01 45.31 1.13
N PRO A 275 3.29 46.44 1.26
CA PRO A 275 3.18 47.42 0.19
C PRO A 275 4.55 48.03 -0.16
N LYS A 276 4.81 48.24 -1.45
CA LYS A 276 6.02 48.90 -1.95
C LYS A 276 5.77 50.39 -2.10
N ALA A 277 6.69 51.24 -1.66
CA ALA A 277 6.63 52.66 -1.97
C ALA A 277 6.75 52.84 -3.51
N HIS A 278 5.75 53.47 -4.13
CA HIS A 278 5.77 53.82 -5.56
C HIS A 278 5.79 55.34 -5.68
N GLY A 279 6.71 55.89 -6.49
CA GLY A 279 6.76 57.31 -6.85
C GLY A 279 8.16 57.90 -6.78
N GLU A 280 8.45 58.75 -7.77
CA GLU A 280 9.72 59.42 -8.08
C GLU A 280 10.39 60.07 -6.86
N GLY A 281 11.66 59.71 -6.67
CA GLY A 281 12.44 60.12 -5.51
C GLY A 281 12.30 59.13 -4.36
N SER A 282 13.43 58.53 -3.98
CA SER A 282 13.67 57.65 -2.81
C SER A 282 13.22 58.22 -1.44
N ARG A 283 12.43 59.29 -1.40
CA ARG A 283 12.02 60.06 -0.23
C ARG A 283 10.50 60.28 -0.17
N SER A 284 9.67 59.48 -0.83
CA SER A 284 8.21 59.56 -0.67
C SER A 284 7.80 59.07 0.73
N LYS A 285 7.74 60.04 1.65
CA LYS A 285 7.67 59.94 3.12
C LYS A 285 6.42 59.27 3.73
N LEU A 286 5.50 58.71 2.95
CA LEU A 286 4.14 58.43 3.42
C LEU A 286 3.68 56.98 3.33
N HIS A 287 4.46 56.08 2.74
CA HIS A 287 4.05 54.69 2.59
C HIS A 287 4.42 53.86 3.82
N SER A 288 3.40 53.32 4.49
CA SER A 288 3.56 52.34 5.56
C SER A 288 3.84 50.97 4.95
N TYR A 289 4.87 50.25 5.42
CA TYR A 289 5.14 48.86 5.00
C TYR A 289 4.41 47.82 5.85
N GLY A 290 3.66 48.25 6.88
CA GLY A 290 2.85 47.38 7.71
C GLY A 290 1.71 46.72 6.93
N LEU A 291 1.37 45.50 7.31
CA LEU A 291 0.25 44.77 6.71
C LEU A 291 -1.08 45.33 7.25
N LYS A 292 -2.11 45.38 6.41
CA LYS A 292 -3.43 45.93 6.75
C LYS A 292 -4.52 44.87 6.63
N GLN A 293 -5.54 44.95 7.49
CA GLN A 293 -6.75 44.12 7.42
C GLN A 293 -6.49 42.60 7.47
N LEU A 294 -5.51 42.16 8.26
CA LEU A 294 -5.32 40.73 8.53
C LEU A 294 -6.42 40.17 9.43
N SER A 295 -6.95 39.01 9.05
CA SER A 295 -7.73 38.13 9.91
C SER A 295 -6.87 36.93 10.33
N GLU A 296 -7.13 36.35 11.51
CA GLU A 296 -6.52 35.08 11.95
C GLU A 296 -6.80 33.91 10.99
N ASN A 297 -7.84 34.05 10.16
CA ASN A 297 -8.17 33.07 9.13
C ASN A 297 -7.32 33.19 7.86
N ASP A 298 -6.55 34.28 7.69
CA ASP A 298 -5.76 34.51 6.46
C ASP A 298 -4.38 33.83 6.49
N TYR A 299 -3.84 33.48 7.67
CA TYR A 299 -2.52 32.84 7.79
C TYR A 299 -2.40 31.87 8.99
N ASP A 300 -1.54 30.85 8.87
CA ASP A 300 -1.24 29.85 9.91
C ASP A 300 0.28 29.74 10.10
N ILE A 301 0.72 29.55 11.34
CA ILE A 301 2.15 29.47 11.68
C ILE A 301 2.43 28.10 12.30
N ARG A 302 3.11 27.24 11.55
CA ARG A 302 3.53 25.92 12.05
C ARG A 302 4.85 26.06 12.79
N GLY A 303 4.93 25.47 13.98
CA GLY A 303 6.14 25.51 14.81
C GLY A 303 6.28 26.77 15.67
N LYS A 304 5.20 27.55 15.86
CA LYS A 304 5.16 28.65 16.84
C LYS A 304 5.53 28.18 18.25
#